data_AF-A0ABF7QE49-F1
#
_entry.id   AF-A0ABF7QE49-F1
#
_cell.length_a   1.000
_cell.length_b   1.000
_cell.length_c   1.000
_cell.angle_alpha   90.00
_cell.angle_beta   90.00
_cell.angle_gamma   90.00
#
_symmetry.space_group_name_H-M   'P 1'
#
loop_
_entity.id
_entity.type
_entity.pdbx_description
1 polymer ?
#
loop_
_entity_poly.entity_id
_entity_poly.type
_entity_poly.pdbx_seq_one_letter_code
_entity_poly.pdbx_strand_id
1 'polypeptide(L)' 'MRRKPETIRVFLAFQMRCVGCPIACFHNVADACREHGVDPDLFLSALSAAT' A
#
# COMPACT_ATOMS: atom_id res chain seq x y z
N MET A 1 -0.84 -8.46 0.69
CA MET A 1 -1.33 -8.96 1.99
C MET A 1 -1.15 -10.47 2.16
N ARG A 2 -1.93 -11.36 1.52
CA ARG A 2 -1.81 -12.82 1.75
C ARG A 2 -0.46 -13.44 1.30
N ARG A 3 0.09 -12.96 0.18
CA ARG A 3 1.35 -13.47 -0.40
C ARG A 3 2.62 -12.83 0.20
N LYS A 4 2.46 -11.64 0.77
CA LYS A 4 3.53 -10.78 1.28
C LYS A 4 3.03 -9.99 2.50
N PRO A 5 2.81 -10.63 3.66
CA PRO A 5 2.29 -9.95 4.85
C PRO A 5 3.23 -8.86 5.37
N GLU A 6 4.54 -8.96 5.15
CA GLU A 6 5.57 -7.97 5.49
C GLU A 6 5.27 -6.58 4.90
N THR A 7 4.63 -6.54 3.73
CA THR A 7 4.24 -5.27 3.07
C THR A 7 3.21 -4.48 3.86
N ILE A 8 2.44 -5.09 4.77
CA ILE A 8 1.46 -4.39 5.63
C ILE A 8 2.12 -3.20 6.34
N ARG A 9 3.36 -3.37 6.83
CA ARG A 9 4.09 -2.32 7.55
C ARG A 9 4.36 -1.10 6.67
N VAL A 10 4.59 -1.30 5.37
CA VAL A 10 4.79 -0.21 4.40
C VAL A 10 3.50 0.59 4.27
N PHE A 11 2.36 -0.05 4.05
CA PHE A 11 1.06 0.65 3.98
C PHE A 11 0.80 1.48 5.25
N LEU A 12 1.09 0.94 6.43
CA LEU A 12 0.94 1.66 7.69
C LEU A 12 1.90 2.86 7.83
N ALA A 13 3.16 2.71 7.38
CA ALA A 13 4.14 3.80 7.38
C ALA A 13 3.69 4.98 6.51
N PHE A 14 3.07 4.71 5.36
CA PHE A 14 2.51 5.71 4.45
C PHE A 14 1.09 6.18 4.84
N GLN A 15 0.62 5.85 6.06
CA GLN A 15 -0.73 6.18 6.55
C GLN A 15 -1.89 5.62 5.70
N MET A 16 -1.61 4.64 4.84
CA MET A 16 -2.60 3.94 4.01
C MET A 16 -3.30 2.85 4.81
N ARG A 17 -4.10 3.25 5.82
CA ARG A 17 -4.81 2.35 6.75
C ARG A 17 -5.93 1.54 6.10
N CYS A 18 -6.28 1.87 4.86
CA CYS A 18 -7.21 1.09 4.02
C CYS A 18 -6.73 -0.34 3.76
N VAL A 19 -5.45 -0.65 4.00
CA VAL A 19 -4.81 -1.95 3.80
C VAL A 19 -5.55 -3.17 4.40
N GLY A 20 -6.31 -2.98 5.48
CA GLY A 20 -7.11 -4.03 6.12
C GLY A 20 -8.60 -4.02 5.73
N CYS A 21 -9.05 -3.06 4.93
CA CYS A 21 -10.45 -2.93 4.53
C CYS A 21 -10.80 -4.02 3.49
N PRO A 22 -11.94 -4.73 3.64
CA PRO A 22 -12.37 -5.71 2.63
C PRO A 22 -12.59 -5.09 1.25
N ILE A 23 -12.85 -3.78 1.19
CA ILE A 23 -13.08 -3.03 -0.06
C ILE A 23 -11.76 -2.63 -0.74
N ALA A 24 -10.60 -2.74 -0.08
CA ALA A 24 -9.33 -2.33 -0.66
C ALA A 24 -8.95 -3.12 -1.94
N CYS A 25 -9.57 -4.28 -2.14
CA CYS A 25 -9.40 -5.10 -3.34
C CYS A 25 -10.01 -4.48 -4.60
N PHE A 26 -10.88 -3.48 -4.48
CA PHE A 26 -11.60 -2.86 -5.60
C PHE A 26 -10.84 -1.71 -6.26
N HIS A 27 -9.74 -1.25 -5.68
CA HIS A 27 -8.87 -0.24 -6.26
C HIS A 27 -7.45 -0.78 -6.36
N ASN A 28 -6.67 -0.26 -7.31
CA ASN A 28 -5.26 -0.65 -7.43
C ASN A 28 -4.36 0.24 -6.53
N VAL A 29 -3.06 -0.03 -6.54
CA VAL A 29 -2.08 0.73 -5.74
C VAL A 29 -1.98 2.18 -6.21
N ALA A 30 -2.02 2.45 -7.51
CA ALA A 30 -1.94 3.80 -8.05
C ALA A 30 -3.15 4.66 -7.65
N ASP A 31 -4.36 4.07 -7.67
CA ASP A 31 -5.58 4.75 -7.20
C ASP A 31 -5.46 5.12 -5.72
N ALA A 32 -5.00 4.16 -4.91
CA ALA A 32 -4.80 4.40 -3.48
C ALA A 32 -3.73 5.48 -3.23
N CYS A 33 -2.63 5.47 -3.99
CA CYS A 33 -1.61 6.52 -3.90
C CYS A 33 -2.19 7.90 -4.23
N ARG A 34 -2.99 8.02 -5.29
CA ARG A 34 -3.67 9.26 -5.65
C ARG A 34 -4.62 9.74 -4.56
N GLU A 35 -5.45 8.86 -4.01
CA GLU A 35 -6.43 9.19 -2.97
C GLU A 35 -5.76 9.63 -1.66
N HIS A 36 -4.63 9.03 -1.32
CA HIS A 36 -3.87 9.33 -0.11
C HIS A 36 -2.78 10.41 -0.30
N GLY A 37 -2.63 10.97 -1.50
CA GLY A 37 -1.60 11.98 -1.79
C GLY A 37 -0.16 11.44 -1.66
N VAL A 38 0.03 10.16 -1.92
CA VAL A 38 1.32 9.45 -1.82
C VAL A 38 1.99 9.37 -3.19
N ASP A 39 3.30 9.59 -3.24
CA ASP A 39 4.11 9.35 -4.42
C ASP A 39 4.12 7.83 -4.75
N PRO A 40 3.61 7.41 -5.93
CA PRO A 40 3.51 6.00 -6.28
C PRO A 40 4.87 5.33 -6.48
N ASP A 41 5.88 6.03 -6.99
CA ASP A 41 7.21 5.46 -7.24
C ASP A 41 7.93 5.22 -5.91
N LEU A 42 7.85 6.18 -4.98
CA LEU A 42 8.38 6.02 -3.63
C LEU A 42 7.71 4.84 -2.90
N PHE A 43 6.38 4.72 -3.03
CA PHE A 43 5.63 3.64 -2.40
C PHE A 43 5.98 2.26 -2.97
N LEU A 44 6.05 2.13 -4.30
CA LEU A 44 6.42 0.89 -4.97
C LEU A 44 7.86 0.45 -4.64
N SER A 45 8.78 1.42 -4.54
CA SER A 45 10.15 1.14 -4.09
C SER A 45 10.15 0.60 -2.65
N ALA A 46 9.39 1.21 -1.75
CA ALA A 46 9.28 0.75 -0.36
C ALA A 46 8.64 -0.65 -0.26
N LEU A 47 7.61 -0.94 -1.05
CA LEU A 47 6.99 -2.26 -1.14
C LEU A 47 7.96 -3.34 -1.67
N SER A 48 8.83 -2.97 -2.61
CA SER A 48 9.81 -3.89 -3.20
C SER A 48 10.97 -4.17 -2.24
N ALA A 49 11.33 -3.20 -1.40
CA ALA A 49 12.35 -3.35 -0.36
C ALA A 49 11.84 -4.12 0.88
N ALA A 50 10.52 -4.19 1.10
CA ALA A 50 9.94 -4.99 2.15
C ALA A 50 10.08 -6.49 1.81
N THR A 51 10.97 -7.16 2.54
CA THR A 51 11.27 -8.59 2.45
C THR A 51 10.98 -9.27 3.78
#